data_AF-A0A3B4ET78-F1
#
_entry.id   AF-A0A3B4ET78-F1
#
_cell.length_a   1.000
_cell.length_b   1.000
_cell.length_c   1.000
_cell.angle_alpha   90.00
_cell.angle_beta   90.00
_cell.angle_gamma   90.00
#
_symmetry.space_group_name_H-M   'P 1'
#
loop_
_entity.id
_entity.type
_entity.pdbx_description
1 polymer ?
#
loop_
_entity_poly.entity_id
_entity_poly.type
_entity_poly.pdbx_seq_one_letter_code
_entity_poly.pdbx_strand_id
1 'polypeptide(L)'
;MSLDKAKLCDSLLTWLQTFQVPSCNSKHDLTSGVAIAHVLHRIDPSWFNETWLGRIKEESGANWRLKVSNLKKILKSMMEYYHDDLGDLRRQVRLLEEHNTVYMQRTCELEEELRRANAVRSQLDTYKRQAHELHTKHSAEAMKAEKWQFEYKNLHDKYDALLKEKERLIAERDTLRETNDELRCAQVQQRYLSGAGERHSRCLQQMYKDPLDTLQTSSTHSSSSLISLLNQQQISELRSQVEELQKALQEQDSKNEDVSRKTGLLLICPLLEKLQEAQSDLQKKKEVIDDLEPKVDSNMAKKIDELQEILRKKDEDMKQMEQRYKRYVEKARTVIKTLDPKQQPVAPDSQAMKNQLMEKERRIQHLEHDYEKTRARHDQEEKLIISAWYNMGMGLHQKVSGERLGSSNQAMSFLAQQRQLTNARRGLTRHHPR
;
A
#
# COMPACT_ATOMS: atom_id res chain seq x y z
N MET A 1 -67.62 22.90 10.88
CA MET A 1 -68.26 23.28 9.60
C MET A 1 -69.28 22.21 9.25
N SER A 2 -70.57 22.48 9.42
CA SER A 2 -71.61 21.52 9.01
C SER A 2 -71.67 21.50 7.50
N LEU A 3 -71.17 20.43 6.88
CA LEU A 3 -71.23 20.27 5.43
C LEU A 3 -72.72 20.18 5.03
N ASP A 4 -73.14 21.03 4.09
CA ASP A 4 -74.50 20.97 3.56
C ASP A 4 -74.69 19.64 2.81
N LYS A 5 -75.37 18.71 3.48
CA LYS A 5 -75.59 17.33 2.99
C LYS A 5 -76.31 17.34 1.64
N ALA A 6 -77.13 18.33 1.35
CA ALA A 6 -77.82 18.44 0.07
C ALA A 6 -76.81 18.68 -1.07
N LYS A 7 -75.91 19.65 -0.90
CA LYS A 7 -74.83 19.95 -1.86
C LYS A 7 -73.88 18.77 -2.06
N LEU A 8 -73.52 18.06 -0.97
CA LEU A 8 -72.70 16.86 -1.08
C LEU A 8 -73.38 15.79 -1.95
N CYS A 9 -74.67 15.53 -1.71
CA CYS A 9 -75.43 14.56 -2.49
C CYS A 9 -75.53 14.96 -3.97
N ASP A 10 -75.66 16.25 -4.29
CA ASP A 10 -75.67 16.73 -5.68
C ASP A 10 -74.32 16.51 -6.38
N SER A 11 -73.22 16.81 -5.70
CA SER A 11 -71.87 16.54 -6.22
C SER A 11 -71.62 15.04 -6.41
N LEU A 12 -72.03 14.20 -5.45
CA LEU A 12 -71.88 12.75 -5.54
C LEU A 12 -72.75 12.14 -6.65
N LEU A 13 -73.97 12.65 -6.86
CA LEU A 13 -74.81 12.21 -7.98
C LEU A 13 -74.15 12.55 -9.32
N THR A 14 -73.59 13.76 -9.44
CA THR A 14 -72.84 14.18 -10.64
C THR A 14 -71.66 13.25 -10.91
N TRP A 15 -70.93 12.83 -9.87
CA TRP A 15 -69.86 11.83 -9.98
C TRP A 15 -70.38 10.45 -10.38
N LEU A 16 -71.48 9.96 -9.78
CA LEU A 16 -72.06 8.66 -10.15
C LEU A 16 -72.50 8.62 -11.63
N GLN A 17 -72.99 9.73 -12.16
CA GLN A 17 -73.40 9.86 -13.55
C GLN A 17 -72.26 9.68 -14.55
N THR A 18 -71.00 9.92 -14.17
CA THR A 18 -69.85 9.70 -15.06
C THR A 18 -69.65 8.22 -15.41
N PHE A 19 -70.20 7.31 -14.59
CA PHE A 19 -70.15 5.88 -14.85
C PHE A 19 -71.17 5.42 -15.88
N GLN A 20 -72.08 6.27 -16.38
CA GLN A 20 -73.03 5.93 -17.45
C GLN A 20 -73.77 4.60 -17.19
N VAL A 21 -74.27 4.42 -15.96
CA VAL A 21 -75.03 3.24 -15.54
C VAL A 21 -76.54 3.46 -15.69
N PRO A 22 -77.34 2.40 -15.86
CA PRO A 22 -78.79 2.52 -15.91
C PRO A 22 -79.37 3.17 -14.65
N SER A 23 -80.46 3.93 -14.80
CA SER A 23 -81.25 4.47 -13.68
C SER A 23 -80.43 5.32 -12.70
N CYS A 24 -79.63 6.28 -13.21
CA CYS A 24 -78.77 7.15 -12.41
C CYS A 24 -78.97 8.65 -12.74
N ASN A 25 -80.18 9.06 -13.14
CA ASN A 25 -80.45 10.43 -13.57
C ASN A 25 -80.95 11.32 -12.42
N SER A 26 -81.54 10.73 -11.38
CA SER A 26 -82.07 11.45 -10.23
C SER A 26 -81.68 10.81 -8.89
N LYS A 27 -81.77 11.60 -7.81
CA LYS A 27 -81.62 11.07 -6.43
C LYS A 27 -82.62 9.95 -6.12
N HIS A 28 -83.81 10.01 -6.73
CA HIS A 28 -84.84 9.00 -6.55
C HIS A 28 -84.44 7.66 -7.16
N ASP A 29 -83.73 7.66 -8.29
CA ASP A 29 -83.32 6.44 -8.98
C ASP A 29 -82.31 5.64 -8.14
N LEU A 30 -81.46 6.34 -7.39
CA LEU A 30 -80.48 5.75 -6.47
C LEU A 30 -81.13 5.00 -5.29
N THR A 31 -82.38 5.33 -4.94
CA THR A 31 -83.07 4.71 -3.79
C THR A 31 -83.29 3.20 -3.95
N SER A 32 -83.26 2.69 -5.18
CA SER A 32 -83.38 1.26 -5.49
C SER A 32 -82.13 0.46 -5.16
N GLY A 33 -80.97 1.12 -5.07
CA GLY A 33 -79.65 0.51 -4.98
C GLY A 33 -79.11 -0.06 -6.29
N VAL A 34 -79.93 -0.18 -7.35
CA VAL A 34 -79.54 -0.81 -8.63
C VAL A 34 -78.39 -0.05 -9.30
N ALA A 35 -78.55 1.26 -9.48
CA ALA A 35 -77.50 2.10 -10.06
C ALA A 35 -76.19 2.05 -9.26
N ILE A 36 -76.28 2.06 -7.93
CA ILE A 36 -75.11 1.96 -7.05
C ILE A 36 -74.40 0.60 -7.24
N ALA A 37 -75.16 -0.49 -7.36
CA ALA A 37 -74.59 -1.81 -7.60
C ALA A 37 -73.87 -1.90 -8.96
N HIS A 38 -74.45 -1.32 -10.02
CA HIS A 38 -73.77 -1.26 -11.31
C HIS A 38 -72.49 -0.41 -11.28
N VAL A 39 -72.48 0.69 -10.52
CA VAL A 39 -71.25 1.49 -10.34
C VAL A 39 -70.19 0.68 -9.60
N LEU A 40 -70.55 -0.02 -8.51
CA LEU A 40 -69.61 -0.86 -7.77
C LEU A 40 -69.03 -1.98 -8.64
N HIS A 41 -69.85 -2.63 -9.47
CA HIS A 41 -69.38 -3.60 -10.47
C HIS A 41 -68.37 -3.00 -11.45
N ARG A 42 -68.57 -1.75 -11.90
CA ARG A 42 -67.61 -1.06 -12.78
C ARG A 42 -66.32 -0.64 -12.08
N ILE A 43 -66.38 -0.35 -10.77
CA ILE A 43 -65.19 0.04 -9.99
C ILE A 43 -64.27 -1.17 -9.81
N ASP A 44 -64.83 -2.32 -9.43
CA ASP A 44 -64.07 -3.54 -9.26
C ASP A 44 -64.90 -4.76 -9.68
N PRO A 45 -64.81 -5.18 -10.95
CA PRO A 45 -65.54 -6.34 -11.46
C PRO A 45 -65.11 -7.66 -10.82
N SER A 46 -63.93 -7.71 -10.20
CA SER A 46 -63.43 -8.94 -9.57
C SER A 46 -64.14 -9.21 -8.25
N TRP A 47 -64.32 -8.18 -7.43
CA TRP A 47 -65.04 -8.24 -6.16
C TRP A 47 -66.55 -8.17 -6.34
N PHE A 48 -67.04 -7.14 -7.03
CA PHE A 48 -68.45 -6.91 -7.30
C PHE A 48 -68.88 -7.60 -8.59
N ASN A 49 -68.58 -8.89 -8.74
CA ASN A 49 -68.77 -9.64 -9.98
C ASN A 49 -70.24 -9.82 -10.40
N GLU A 50 -70.46 -10.37 -11.60
CA GLU A 50 -71.79 -10.65 -12.18
C GLU A 50 -72.69 -11.48 -11.26
N THR A 51 -72.11 -12.43 -10.51
CA THR A 51 -72.88 -13.27 -9.57
C THR A 51 -73.40 -12.46 -8.38
N TRP A 52 -72.61 -11.50 -7.89
CA TRP A 52 -73.05 -10.57 -6.87
C TRP A 52 -74.09 -9.58 -7.40
N LEU A 53 -73.84 -9.01 -8.58
CA LEU A 53 -74.73 -8.04 -9.23
C LEU A 53 -76.12 -8.65 -9.47
N GLY A 54 -76.20 -9.91 -9.94
CA GLY A 54 -77.46 -10.63 -10.13
C GLY A 54 -78.28 -10.88 -8.86
N ARG A 55 -77.72 -10.65 -7.66
CA ARG A 55 -78.49 -10.71 -6.39
C ARG A 55 -79.27 -9.43 -6.11
N ILE A 56 -78.97 -8.35 -6.82
CA ILE A 56 -79.66 -7.07 -6.75
C ILE A 56 -80.82 -7.13 -7.74
N LYS A 57 -82.05 -7.03 -7.24
CA LYS A 57 -83.24 -7.17 -8.08
C LYS A 57 -83.69 -5.81 -8.58
N GLU A 58 -83.90 -5.71 -9.89
CA GLU A 58 -84.56 -4.57 -10.52
C GLU A 58 -86.08 -4.69 -10.36
N GLU A 59 -86.77 -3.55 -10.20
CA GLU A 59 -88.21 -3.52 -10.03
C GLU A 59 -88.84 -2.39 -10.85
N SER A 60 -90.08 -2.61 -11.31
CA SER A 60 -90.91 -1.65 -12.05
C SER A 60 -91.89 -0.88 -11.15
N GLY A 61 -91.79 -0.96 -9.81
CA GLY A 61 -92.79 -0.44 -8.87
C GLY A 61 -92.26 0.05 -7.51
N ALA A 62 -93.18 0.42 -6.60
CA ALA A 62 -92.88 1.05 -5.30
C ALA A 62 -92.70 0.06 -4.13
N ASN A 63 -91.93 -1.02 -4.29
CA ASN A 63 -91.67 -1.98 -3.20
C ASN A 63 -90.51 -1.52 -2.30
N TRP A 64 -90.82 -0.70 -1.30
CA TRP A 64 -89.81 -0.19 -0.37
C TRP A 64 -89.03 -1.31 0.37
N ARG A 65 -89.65 -2.48 0.62
CA ARG A 65 -88.98 -3.61 1.29
C ARG A 65 -87.85 -4.17 0.43
N LEU A 66 -88.04 -4.24 -0.89
CA LEU A 66 -87.00 -4.68 -1.80
C LEU A 66 -85.86 -3.66 -1.88
N LYS A 67 -86.18 -2.36 -1.99
CA LYS A 67 -85.17 -1.28 -1.97
C LYS A 67 -84.26 -1.39 -0.74
N VAL A 68 -84.85 -1.58 0.44
CA VAL A 68 -84.09 -1.78 1.69
C VAL A 68 -83.24 -3.06 1.63
N SER A 69 -83.76 -4.15 1.07
CA SER A 69 -83.00 -5.40 0.91
C SER A 69 -81.77 -5.23 0.01
N ASN A 70 -81.92 -4.55 -1.14
CA ASN A 70 -80.83 -4.25 -2.06
C ASN A 70 -79.76 -3.39 -1.38
N LEU A 71 -80.15 -2.28 -0.75
CA LEU A 71 -79.23 -1.38 -0.05
C LEU A 71 -78.47 -2.09 1.09
N LYS A 72 -79.12 -3.01 1.81
CA LYS A 72 -78.45 -3.83 2.83
C LYS A 72 -77.36 -4.73 2.25
N LYS A 73 -77.61 -5.35 1.09
CA LYS A 73 -76.60 -6.19 0.40
C LYS A 73 -75.43 -5.35 -0.07
N ILE A 74 -75.70 -4.19 -0.67
CA ILE A 74 -74.69 -3.24 -1.13
C ILE A 74 -73.81 -2.79 0.03
N LEU A 75 -74.43 -2.31 1.13
CA LEU A 75 -73.71 -1.86 2.31
C LEU A 75 -72.84 -2.98 2.89
N LYS A 76 -73.37 -4.20 3.00
CA LYS A 76 -72.61 -5.36 3.50
C LYS A 76 -71.37 -5.63 2.64
N SER A 77 -71.53 -5.78 1.33
CA SER A 77 -70.41 -6.09 0.44
C SER A 77 -69.41 -4.94 0.31
N MET A 78 -69.86 -3.70 0.43
CA MET A 78 -69.00 -2.53 0.48
C MET A 78 -68.17 -2.51 1.77
N MET A 79 -68.75 -2.84 2.93
CA MET A 79 -68.01 -2.94 4.19
C MET A 79 -66.97 -4.07 4.15
N GLU A 80 -67.33 -5.23 3.59
CA GLU A 80 -66.41 -6.36 3.39
C GLU A 80 -65.24 -5.94 2.48
N TYR A 81 -65.51 -5.27 1.35
CA TYR A 81 -64.49 -4.72 0.46
C TYR A 81 -63.54 -3.72 1.16
N TYR A 82 -64.08 -2.81 1.97
CA TYR A 82 -63.27 -1.84 2.71
C TYR A 82 -62.36 -2.48 3.77
N HIS A 83 -62.81 -3.56 4.38
CA HIS A 83 -62.09 -4.23 5.45
C HIS A 83 -61.02 -5.18 4.91
N ASP A 84 -61.37 -5.97 3.89
CA ASP A 84 -60.53 -7.03 3.37
C ASP A 84 -59.53 -6.44 2.36
N ASP A 85 -60.01 -6.02 1.18
CA ASP A 85 -59.14 -5.61 0.08
C ASP A 85 -58.38 -4.30 0.38
N LEU A 86 -59.10 -3.26 0.79
CA LEU A 86 -58.46 -1.99 1.17
C LEU A 86 -57.71 -2.10 2.52
N GLY A 87 -58.04 -3.08 3.36
CA GLY A 87 -57.27 -3.37 4.58
C GLY A 87 -55.93 -4.01 4.26
N ASP A 88 -55.92 -4.99 3.35
CA ASP A 88 -54.73 -5.69 2.88
C ASP A 88 -53.81 -4.76 2.12
N LEU A 89 -54.34 -3.91 1.23
CA LEU A 89 -53.55 -2.90 0.55
C LEU A 89 -52.87 -1.95 1.55
N ARG A 90 -53.57 -1.52 2.60
CA ARG A 90 -52.98 -0.69 3.67
C ARG A 90 -51.91 -1.43 4.49
N ARG A 91 -52.06 -2.74 4.71
CA ARG A 91 -51.02 -3.56 5.35
C ARG A 91 -49.79 -3.67 4.44
N GLN A 92 -50.00 -3.93 3.15
CA GLN A 92 -48.92 -4.04 2.17
C GLN A 92 -48.15 -2.73 2.01
N VAL A 93 -48.83 -1.59 1.94
CA VAL A 93 -48.18 -0.26 1.91
C VAL A 93 -47.31 -0.05 3.14
N ARG A 94 -47.82 -0.36 4.34
CA ARG A 94 -47.02 -0.25 5.58
C ARG A 94 -45.78 -1.14 5.57
N LEU A 95 -45.91 -2.39 5.12
CA LEU A 95 -44.77 -3.30 4.99
C LEU A 95 -43.72 -2.77 4.01
N LEU A 96 -44.15 -2.16 2.90
CA LEU A 96 -43.25 -1.54 1.93
C LEU A 96 -42.56 -0.30 2.51
N GLU A 97 -43.27 0.53 3.28
CA GLU A 97 -42.71 1.69 3.98
C GLU A 97 -41.68 1.28 5.03
N GLU A 98 -41.98 0.26 5.83
CA GLU A 98 -41.05 -0.32 6.81
C GLU A 98 -39.80 -0.86 6.14
N HIS A 99 -39.97 -1.66 5.07
CA HIS A 99 -38.87 -2.19 4.28
C HIS A 99 -38.01 -1.07 3.70
N ASN A 100 -38.61 -0.06 3.07
CA ASN A 100 -37.88 1.08 2.52
C ASN A 100 -37.08 1.83 3.60
N THR A 101 -37.65 2.00 4.79
CA THR A 101 -36.97 2.61 5.93
C THR A 101 -35.73 1.80 6.35
N VAL A 102 -35.85 0.47 6.43
CA VAL A 102 -34.70 -0.41 6.74
C VAL A 102 -33.63 -0.35 5.66
N TYR A 103 -34.02 -0.32 4.38
CA TYR A 103 -33.07 -0.17 3.27
C TYR A 103 -32.33 1.16 3.32
N MET A 104 -33.04 2.25 3.62
CA MET A 104 -32.44 3.57 3.79
C MET A 104 -31.45 3.59 4.95
N GLN A 105 -31.83 3.03 6.12
CA GLN A 105 -30.92 2.89 7.27
C GLN A 105 -29.67 2.09 6.90
N ARG A 106 -29.84 0.94 6.23
CA ARG A 106 -28.73 0.11 5.79
C ARG A 106 -27.80 0.83 4.81
N THR A 107 -28.38 1.65 3.92
CA THR A 107 -27.60 2.46 2.98
C THR A 107 -26.76 3.50 3.72
N CYS A 108 -27.34 4.21 4.70
CA CYS A 108 -26.60 5.16 5.54
C CYS A 108 -25.46 4.49 6.31
N GLU A 109 -25.69 3.31 6.91
CA GLU A 109 -24.65 2.53 7.61
C GLU A 109 -23.47 2.19 6.68
N LEU A 110 -23.77 1.70 5.48
CA LEU A 110 -22.74 1.35 4.48
C LEU A 110 -21.96 2.58 4.02
N GLU A 111 -22.60 3.73 3.86
CA GLU A 111 -21.93 5.00 3.53
C GLU A 111 -20.99 5.45 4.65
N GLU A 112 -21.37 5.29 5.91
CA GLU A 112 -20.49 5.58 7.05
C GLU A 112 -19.32 4.62 7.14
N GLU A 113 -19.55 3.31 6.96
CA GLU A 113 -18.49 2.30 6.89
C GLU A 113 -17.50 2.63 5.77
N LEU A 114 -17.97 3.00 4.59
CA LEU A 114 -17.13 3.43 3.47
C LEU A 114 -16.32 4.68 3.83
N ARG A 115 -16.92 5.66 4.50
CA ARG A 115 -16.22 6.88 4.96
C ARG A 115 -15.10 6.53 5.95
N ARG A 116 -15.35 5.62 6.91
CA ARG A 116 -14.33 5.14 7.86
C ARG A 116 -13.21 4.38 7.14
N ALA A 117 -13.56 3.47 6.22
CA ALA A 117 -12.58 2.71 5.44
C ALA A 117 -11.68 3.64 4.61
N ASN A 118 -12.24 4.69 4.01
CA ASN A 118 -11.48 5.68 3.26
C ASN A 118 -10.50 6.48 4.14
N ALA A 119 -10.89 6.82 5.37
CA ALA A 119 -9.99 7.48 6.32
C ALA A 119 -8.79 6.59 6.68
N VAL A 120 -9.05 5.30 6.97
CA VAL A 120 -7.98 4.31 7.25
C VAL A 120 -7.08 4.12 6.04
N ARG A 121 -7.64 4.05 4.82
CA ARG A 121 -6.86 3.95 3.57
C ARG A 121 -5.92 5.14 3.39
N SER A 122 -6.40 6.36 3.65
CA SER A 122 -5.57 7.57 3.57
C SER A 122 -4.41 7.56 4.58
N GLN A 123 -4.67 7.07 5.80
CA GLN A 123 -3.62 6.87 6.80
C GLN A 123 -2.59 5.82 6.34
N LEU A 124 -3.06 4.69 5.80
CA LEU A 124 -2.19 3.64 5.27
C LEU A 124 -1.29 4.15 4.13
N ASP A 125 -1.83 4.96 3.21
CA ASP A 125 -1.04 5.57 2.14
C ASP A 125 0.04 6.52 2.68
N THR A 126 -0.25 7.20 3.78
CA THR A 126 0.73 8.06 4.47
C THR A 126 1.84 7.23 5.11
N TYR A 127 1.50 6.17 5.84
CA TYR A 127 2.49 5.26 6.42
C TYR A 127 3.33 4.56 5.35
N LYS A 128 2.72 4.18 4.21
CA LYS A 128 3.44 3.60 3.08
C LYS A 128 4.48 4.57 2.50
N ARG A 129 4.14 5.85 2.37
CA ARG A 129 5.10 6.89 1.94
C ARG A 129 6.24 7.04 2.95
N GLN A 130 5.93 7.10 4.25
CA GLN A 130 6.95 7.20 5.30
C GLN A 130 7.90 5.99 5.29
N ALA A 131 7.37 4.78 5.13
CA ALA A 131 8.18 3.57 5.03
C ALA A 131 9.11 3.60 3.81
N HIS A 132 8.62 4.09 2.66
CA HIS A 132 9.44 4.22 1.46
C HIS A 132 10.55 5.27 1.62
N GLU A 133 10.25 6.40 2.25
CA GLU A 133 11.24 7.45 2.52
C GLU A 133 12.33 6.95 3.48
N LEU A 134 11.96 6.27 4.56
CA LEU A 134 12.91 5.65 5.50
C LEU A 134 13.76 4.58 4.81
N HIS A 135 13.17 3.74 3.96
CA HIS A 135 13.90 2.74 3.20
C HIS A 135 14.94 3.39 2.27
N THR A 136 14.56 4.49 1.60
CA THR A 136 15.46 5.25 0.72
C THR A 136 16.61 5.86 1.51
N LYS A 137 16.32 6.47 2.67
CA LYS A 137 17.33 7.02 3.58
C LYS A 137 18.29 5.94 4.10
N HIS A 138 17.76 4.80 4.53
CA HIS A 138 18.57 3.67 4.98
C HIS A 138 19.49 3.16 3.85
N SER A 139 18.97 3.02 2.63
CA SER A 139 19.78 2.60 1.48
C SER A 139 20.90 3.60 1.16
N ALA A 140 20.61 4.91 1.24
CA ALA A 140 21.62 5.95 1.03
C ALA A 140 22.72 5.93 2.11
N GLU A 141 22.36 5.77 3.38
CA GLU A 141 23.35 5.66 4.47
C GLU A 141 24.15 4.35 4.38
N ALA A 142 23.54 3.24 3.97
CA ALA A 142 24.26 1.99 3.72
C ALA A 142 25.34 2.16 2.64
N MET A 143 25.00 2.77 1.50
CA MET A 143 25.95 3.09 0.42
C MET A 143 27.08 4.01 0.89
N LYS A 144 26.76 4.98 1.73
CA LYS A 144 27.76 5.88 2.32
C LYS A 144 28.68 5.14 3.29
N ALA A 145 28.15 4.23 4.10
CA ALA A 145 28.95 3.39 4.99
C ALA A 145 29.91 2.49 4.19
N GLU A 146 29.46 1.87 3.11
CA GLU A 146 30.32 1.08 2.20
C GLU A 146 31.46 1.92 1.62
N LYS A 147 31.17 3.16 1.21
CA LYS A 147 32.19 4.10 0.73
C LYS A 147 33.25 4.39 1.80
N TRP A 148 32.83 4.73 3.02
CA TRP A 148 33.75 4.99 4.12
C TRP A 148 34.55 3.75 4.51
N GLN A 149 33.94 2.56 4.45
CA GLN A 149 34.62 1.30 4.70
C GLN A 149 35.74 1.05 3.67
N PHE A 150 35.49 1.35 2.40
CA PHE A 150 36.51 1.28 1.35
C PHE A 150 37.63 2.30 1.57
N GLU A 151 37.30 3.55 1.86
CA GLU A 151 38.29 4.60 2.14
C GLU A 151 39.15 4.28 3.36
N TYR A 152 38.53 3.79 4.44
CA TYR A 152 39.23 3.34 5.64
C TYR A 152 40.22 2.22 5.31
N LYS A 153 39.78 1.19 4.57
CA LYS A 153 40.65 0.08 4.17
C LYS A 153 41.85 0.57 3.36
N ASN A 154 41.63 1.43 2.38
CA ASN A 154 42.72 2.01 1.57
C ASN A 154 43.71 2.83 2.42
N LEU A 155 43.21 3.58 3.41
CA LEU A 155 44.07 4.34 4.32
C LEU A 155 44.84 3.41 5.27
N HIS A 156 44.21 2.36 5.75
CA HIS A 156 44.81 1.33 6.59
C HIS A 156 45.91 0.57 5.85
N ASP A 157 45.67 0.15 4.60
CA ASP A 157 46.67 -0.51 3.77
C ASP A 157 47.92 0.39 3.55
N LYS A 158 47.72 1.71 3.37
CA LYS A 158 48.82 2.69 3.29
C LYS A 158 49.57 2.83 4.60
N TYR A 159 48.86 2.88 5.72
CA TYR A 159 49.48 2.92 7.05
C TYR A 159 50.34 1.68 7.30
N ASP A 160 49.83 0.49 6.99
CA ASP A 160 50.56 -0.77 7.13
C ASP A 160 51.80 -0.82 6.24
N ALA A 161 51.73 -0.29 5.02
CA ALA A 161 52.87 -0.18 4.13
C ALA A 161 53.96 0.75 4.71
N LEU A 162 53.58 1.90 5.25
CA LEU A 162 54.50 2.82 5.91
C LEU A 162 55.10 2.22 7.19
N LEU A 163 54.31 1.44 7.94
CA LEU A 163 54.77 0.77 9.15
C LEU A 163 55.87 -0.26 8.82
N LYS A 164 55.67 -1.06 7.77
CA LYS A 164 56.67 -2.01 7.27
C LYS A 164 57.94 -1.30 6.80
N GLU A 165 57.82 -0.18 6.09
CA GLU A 165 58.98 0.59 5.64
C GLU A 165 59.76 1.21 6.81
N LYS A 166 59.06 1.70 7.83
CA LYS A 166 59.69 2.15 9.08
C LYS A 166 60.48 1.01 9.73
N GLU A 167 59.92 -0.18 9.84
CA GLU A 167 60.62 -1.36 10.38
C GLU A 167 61.85 -1.73 9.55
N ARG A 168 61.73 -1.69 8.21
CA ARG A 168 62.86 -1.91 7.29
C ARG A 168 64.00 -0.92 7.52
N LEU A 169 63.68 0.38 7.63
CA LEU A 169 64.67 1.43 7.88
C LEU A 169 65.33 1.30 9.26
N ILE A 170 64.56 0.89 10.28
CA ILE A 170 65.08 0.60 11.62
C ILE A 170 66.11 -0.53 11.58
N ALA A 171 65.80 -1.62 10.85
CA ALA A 171 66.70 -2.74 10.67
C ALA A 171 67.96 -2.34 9.88
N GLU A 172 67.80 -1.61 8.77
CA GLU A 172 68.94 -1.10 7.98
C GLU A 172 69.86 -0.21 8.82
N ARG A 173 69.29 0.67 9.64
CA ARG A 173 70.04 1.49 10.59
C ARG A 173 70.80 0.63 11.62
N ASP A 174 70.19 -0.43 12.15
CA ASP A 174 70.89 -1.34 13.08
C ASP A 174 72.05 -2.06 12.42
N THR A 175 71.87 -2.58 11.20
CA THR A 175 72.96 -3.22 10.43
C THR A 175 74.09 -2.24 10.11
N LEU A 176 73.76 -1.01 9.73
CA LEU A 176 74.77 0.04 9.49
C LEU A 176 75.52 0.41 10.77
N ARG A 177 74.84 0.40 11.93
CA ARG A 177 75.47 0.62 13.23
C ARG A 177 76.45 -0.51 13.56
N GLU A 178 76.02 -1.76 13.41
CA GLU A 178 76.87 -2.95 13.64
C GLU A 178 78.11 -2.94 12.74
N THR A 179 77.95 -2.69 11.44
CA THR A 179 79.09 -2.60 10.51
C THR A 179 80.03 -1.43 10.83
N ASN A 180 79.52 -0.30 11.31
CA ASN A 180 80.37 0.81 11.76
C ASN A 180 81.19 0.42 13.02
N ASP A 181 80.56 -0.27 13.96
CA ASP A 181 81.20 -0.76 15.18
C ASP A 181 82.27 -1.83 14.85
N GLU A 182 82.01 -2.74 13.91
CA GLU A 182 82.98 -3.70 13.38
C GLU A 182 84.18 -3.02 12.70
N LEU A 183 83.92 -2.03 11.84
CA LEU A 183 84.97 -1.25 11.16
C LEU A 183 85.83 -0.47 12.16
N ARG A 184 85.23 0.11 13.20
CA ARG A 184 85.97 0.75 14.31
C ARG A 184 86.85 -0.24 15.04
N CYS A 185 86.32 -1.42 15.37
CA CYS A 185 87.10 -2.50 15.98
C CYS A 185 88.28 -2.92 15.09
N ALA A 186 88.04 -3.12 13.79
CA ALA A 186 89.09 -3.45 12.82
C ALA A 186 90.15 -2.35 12.70
N GLN A 187 89.75 -1.06 12.69
CA GLN A 187 90.70 0.07 12.69
C GLN A 187 91.55 0.13 13.96
N VAL A 188 90.96 -0.13 15.13
CA VAL A 188 91.70 -0.21 16.41
C VAL A 188 92.70 -1.36 16.36
N GLN A 189 92.30 -2.52 15.85
CA GLN A 189 93.16 -3.70 15.68
C GLN A 189 94.30 -3.42 14.68
N GLN A 190 94.02 -2.74 13.57
CA GLN A 190 95.00 -2.33 12.57
C GLN A 190 95.96 -1.26 13.08
N ARG A 191 95.51 -0.30 13.91
CA ARG A 191 96.39 0.64 14.64
C ARG A 191 97.29 -0.09 15.63
N TYR A 192 96.78 -1.12 16.31
CA TYR A 192 97.58 -1.91 17.24
C TYR A 192 98.70 -2.69 16.54
N LEU A 193 98.40 -3.26 15.36
CA LEU A 193 99.34 -3.99 14.52
C LEU A 193 100.33 -3.07 13.79
N SER A 194 99.90 -1.90 13.31
CA SER A 194 100.78 -0.89 12.69
C SER A 194 101.68 -0.20 13.72
N GLY A 195 101.20 -0.05 14.96
CA GLY A 195 102.01 0.41 16.11
C GLY A 195 102.91 -0.67 16.73
N ALA A 196 102.94 -1.89 16.18
CA ALA A 196 103.92 -2.92 16.57
C ALA A 196 105.26 -2.76 15.81
N GLY A 197 105.28 -2.02 14.69
CA GLY A 197 106.51 -1.70 13.95
C GLY A 197 107.38 -0.60 14.56
N GLU A 198 106.84 0.24 15.44
CA GLU A 198 107.58 1.36 16.06
C GLU A 198 107.84 1.18 17.57
N ARG A 199 107.52 0.01 18.13
CA ARG A 199 107.78 -0.33 19.53
C ARG A 199 109.12 -1.03 19.77
N HIS A 200 110.09 -0.87 18.86
CA HIS A 200 111.49 -1.29 19.04
C HIS A 200 112.47 -0.15 19.38
N SER A 201 112.02 1.11 19.48
CA SER A 201 112.93 2.27 19.72
C SER A 201 112.53 3.18 20.89
N ARG A 202 111.89 2.66 21.94
CA ARG A 202 111.74 3.43 23.20
C ARG A 202 112.08 2.64 24.47
N CYS A 203 112.90 1.59 24.32
CA CYS A 203 113.50 0.79 25.40
C CYS A 203 114.70 1.48 26.09
N LEU A 204 114.78 2.82 26.11
CA LEU A 204 115.76 3.55 26.90
C LEU A 204 115.16 4.89 27.35
N GLN A 205 114.28 4.87 28.36
CA GLN A 205 114.45 5.81 29.48
C GLN A 205 113.52 5.42 30.65
N GLN A 206 114.17 4.98 31.74
CA GLN A 206 113.83 5.34 33.11
C GLN A 206 112.46 4.92 33.67
N MET A 207 112.38 3.67 34.14
CA MET A 207 111.80 3.39 35.46
C MET A 207 112.93 3.46 36.49
N TYR A 208 112.68 4.09 37.64
CA TYR A 208 113.12 3.71 39.00
C TYR A 208 113.06 4.95 39.90
N LYS A 209 112.08 5.00 40.81
CA LYS A 209 112.34 4.82 42.25
C LYS A 209 111.13 5.11 43.14
N ASP A 210 111.02 4.25 44.14
CA ASP A 210 110.46 4.49 45.47
C ASP A 210 111.48 3.82 46.47
N PRO A 211 111.35 3.90 47.81
CA PRO A 211 111.83 4.96 48.70
C PRO A 211 112.90 4.50 49.75
N LEU A 212 113.31 5.40 50.66
CA LEU A 212 113.62 5.19 52.11
C LEU A 212 114.99 5.68 52.68
N ASP A 213 114.87 6.60 53.64
CA ASP A 213 115.58 6.93 54.91
C ASP A 213 117.11 7.14 55.15
N THR A 214 117.32 8.14 56.04
CA THR A 214 118.39 8.43 57.04
C THR A 214 119.80 8.86 56.57
N LEU A 215 120.19 10.11 56.84
CA LEU A 215 121.17 10.52 57.88
C LEU A 215 121.59 11.98 57.73
N GLN A 216 121.94 12.57 58.87
CA GLN A 216 122.24 13.97 59.11
C GLN A 216 123.60 14.45 58.54
N THR A 217 123.74 15.78 58.61
CA THR A 217 124.92 16.62 58.86
C THR A 217 125.75 17.21 57.70
N SER A 218 125.84 18.54 57.81
CA SER A 218 126.92 19.47 57.46
C SER A 218 127.14 19.91 56.00
N SER A 219 126.67 21.15 55.75
CA SER A 219 127.42 22.31 55.23
C SER A 219 128.32 22.10 54.01
N THR A 220 128.00 22.74 52.89
CA THR A 220 128.61 24.04 52.53
C THR A 220 127.93 24.62 51.28
N HIS A 221 127.98 25.94 51.22
CA HIS A 221 127.11 26.79 50.42
C HIS A 221 127.59 26.94 48.98
N SER A 222 126.59 27.18 48.11
CA SER A 222 126.52 28.27 47.12
C SER A 222 126.20 27.75 45.72
N SER A 223 125.06 28.20 45.17
CA SER A 223 124.52 28.02 43.79
C SER A 223 123.26 27.15 43.61
N SER A 224 122.35 27.06 44.60
CA SER A 224 121.05 26.35 44.45
C SER A 224 119.84 27.30 44.19
N SER A 225 120.01 28.61 44.35
CA SER A 225 118.87 29.55 44.38
C SER A 225 118.24 29.84 43.01
N LEU A 226 118.96 29.66 41.90
CA LEU A 226 118.46 29.97 40.55
C LEU A 226 117.64 28.83 39.91
N ILE A 227 117.95 27.57 40.24
CA ILE A 227 117.25 26.39 39.70
C ILE A 227 115.88 26.20 40.39
N SER A 228 115.76 26.59 41.66
CA SER A 228 114.50 26.59 42.40
C SER A 228 113.49 27.59 41.83
N LEU A 229 113.96 28.79 41.47
CA LEU A 229 113.09 29.86 40.97
C LEU A 229 112.49 29.54 39.59
N LEU A 230 113.29 28.97 38.69
CA LEU A 230 112.85 28.61 37.34
C LEU A 230 111.82 27.45 37.37
N ASN A 231 112.06 26.43 38.20
CA ASN A 231 111.09 25.35 38.40
C ASN A 231 109.79 25.85 39.04
N GLN A 232 109.88 26.82 39.95
CA GLN A 232 108.69 27.39 40.59
C GLN A 232 107.84 28.21 39.60
N GLN A 233 108.45 28.94 38.67
CA GLN A 233 107.74 29.62 37.59
C GLN A 233 107.04 28.63 36.64
N GLN A 234 107.75 27.60 36.16
CA GLN A 234 107.20 26.67 35.18
C GLN A 234 106.06 25.81 35.75
N ILE A 235 106.11 25.48 37.05
CA ILE A 235 105.01 24.80 37.75
C ILE A 235 103.81 25.73 37.94
N SER A 236 104.04 27.02 38.21
CA SER A 236 102.94 27.99 38.35
C SER A 236 102.19 28.21 37.03
N GLU A 237 102.91 28.20 35.92
CA GLU A 237 102.35 28.41 34.58
C GLU A 237 101.54 27.19 34.10
N LEU A 238 102.06 25.98 34.32
CA LEU A 238 101.30 24.75 34.05
C LEU A 238 100.07 24.62 34.95
N ARG A 239 100.15 25.05 36.22
CA ARG A 239 98.98 25.10 37.11
C ARG A 239 97.92 26.07 36.61
N SER A 240 98.34 27.26 36.15
CA SER A 240 97.42 28.25 35.57
C SER A 240 96.73 27.72 34.31
N GLN A 241 97.46 27.03 33.43
CA GLN A 241 96.88 26.45 32.21
C GLN A 241 95.88 25.33 32.52
N VAL A 242 96.16 24.50 33.53
CA VAL A 242 95.23 23.45 33.97
C VAL A 242 93.97 24.05 34.59
N GLU A 243 94.12 25.09 35.41
CA GLU A 243 92.99 25.78 36.05
C GLU A 243 92.10 26.50 35.02
N GLU A 244 92.69 27.10 33.98
CA GLU A 244 91.96 27.74 32.89
C GLU A 244 91.21 26.72 32.02
N LEU A 245 91.82 25.57 31.72
CA LEU A 245 91.15 24.46 31.01
C LEU A 245 90.04 23.82 31.85
N GLN A 246 90.23 23.69 33.17
CA GLN A 246 89.18 23.21 34.08
C GLN A 246 87.99 24.17 34.11
N LYS A 247 88.26 25.48 34.14
CA LYS A 247 87.21 26.51 34.12
C LYS A 247 86.45 26.53 32.79
N ALA A 248 87.15 26.39 31.66
CA ALA A 248 86.54 26.34 30.33
C ALA A 248 85.64 25.10 30.16
N LEU A 249 86.04 23.95 30.71
CA LEU A 249 85.23 22.72 30.67
C LEU A 249 83.98 22.85 31.54
N GLN A 250 84.10 23.43 32.73
CA GLN A 250 82.97 23.65 33.65
C GLN A 250 81.97 24.70 33.10
N GLU A 251 82.44 25.70 32.37
CA GLU A 251 81.59 26.64 31.62
C GLU A 251 80.90 26.00 30.41
N GLN A 252 81.54 25.04 29.73
CA GLN A 252 80.91 24.28 28.64
C GLN A 252 79.82 23.34 29.16
N ASP A 253 80.07 22.60 30.24
CA ASP A 253 79.09 21.69 30.84
C ASP A 253 77.87 22.45 31.39
N SER A 254 78.06 23.60 32.04
CA SER A 254 76.96 24.42 32.53
C SER A 254 76.09 25.02 31.41
N LYS A 255 76.69 25.41 30.28
CA LYS A 255 75.94 25.86 29.09
C LYS A 255 75.18 24.71 28.42
N ASN A 256 75.77 23.52 28.37
CA ASN A 256 75.14 22.35 27.74
C ASN A 256 73.96 21.82 28.57
N GLU A 257 74.07 21.83 29.91
CA GLU A 257 72.96 21.50 30.81
C GLU A 257 71.79 22.50 30.67
N ASP A 258 72.05 23.81 30.58
CA ASP A 258 71.00 24.83 30.48
C ASP A 258 70.26 24.78 29.13
N VAL A 259 70.98 24.49 28.04
CA VAL A 259 70.37 24.28 26.71
C VAL A 259 69.50 23.01 26.70
N SER A 260 69.98 21.91 27.30
CA SER A 260 69.23 20.66 27.36
C SER A 260 67.95 20.79 28.22
N ARG A 261 68.02 21.49 29.36
CA ARG A 261 66.86 21.80 30.20
C ARG A 261 65.86 22.71 29.50
N LYS A 262 66.29 23.78 28.83
CA LYS A 262 65.40 24.65 28.05
C LYS A 262 64.71 23.92 26.91
N THR A 263 65.42 23.05 26.19
CA THR A 263 64.86 22.31 25.05
C THR A 263 63.84 21.26 25.50
N GLY A 264 64.12 20.55 26.62
CA GLY A 264 63.15 19.64 27.22
C GLY A 264 61.90 20.35 27.74
N LEU A 265 62.05 21.50 28.40
CA LEU A 265 60.93 22.28 28.92
C LEU A 265 60.05 22.85 27.78
N LEU A 266 60.67 23.33 26.70
CA LEU A 266 59.96 23.87 25.52
C LEU A 266 59.12 22.82 24.79
N LEU A 267 59.50 21.53 24.84
CA LEU A 267 58.75 20.43 24.23
C LEU A 267 57.64 19.90 25.15
N ILE A 268 57.86 19.92 26.46
CA ILE A 268 56.94 19.35 27.45
C ILE A 268 55.74 20.26 27.71
N CYS A 269 55.92 21.59 27.78
CA CYS A 269 54.83 22.52 28.07
C CYS A 269 53.65 22.44 27.06
N PRO A 270 53.89 22.46 25.72
CA PRO A 270 52.79 22.38 24.75
C PRO A 270 52.08 21.02 24.75
N LEU A 271 52.76 19.94 25.14
CA LEU A 271 52.16 18.61 25.24
C LEU A 271 51.25 18.50 26.47
N LEU A 272 51.64 19.13 27.58
CA LEU A 272 50.84 19.19 28.81
C LEU A 272 49.57 20.02 28.61
N GLU A 273 49.66 21.14 27.89
CA GLU A 273 48.49 21.96 27.50
C GLU A 273 47.52 21.19 26.61
N LYS A 274 48.02 20.48 25.57
CA LYS A 274 47.18 19.65 24.70
C LYS A 274 46.51 18.50 25.44
N LEU A 275 47.19 17.91 26.43
CA LEU A 275 46.60 16.87 27.27
C LEU A 275 45.47 17.44 28.13
N GLN A 276 45.66 18.63 28.70
CA GLN A 276 44.67 19.30 29.53
C GLN A 276 43.45 19.79 28.71
N GLU A 277 43.68 20.27 27.48
CA GLU A 277 42.64 20.64 26.54
C GLU A 277 41.80 19.43 26.10
N ALA A 278 42.46 18.32 25.74
CA ALA A 278 41.78 17.07 25.40
C ALA A 278 40.95 16.52 26.58
N GLN A 279 41.45 16.64 27.81
CA GLN A 279 40.70 16.25 29.02
C GLN A 279 39.49 17.17 29.24
N SER A 280 39.61 18.48 29.01
CA SER A 280 38.50 19.43 29.11
C SER A 280 37.42 19.15 28.07
N ASP A 281 37.80 18.86 26.82
CA ASP A 281 36.86 18.55 25.75
C ASP A 281 36.15 17.22 25.96
N LEU A 282 36.85 16.22 26.51
CA LEU A 282 36.25 14.94 26.85
C LEU A 282 35.25 15.08 28.00
N GLN A 283 35.52 15.95 28.96
CA GLN A 283 34.58 16.28 30.04
C GLN A 283 33.32 17.01 29.53
N LYS A 284 33.48 18.02 28.66
CA LYS A 284 32.35 18.70 28.02
C LYS A 284 31.51 17.73 27.18
N LYS A 285 32.14 16.81 26.46
CA LYS A 285 31.42 15.78 25.69
C LYS A 285 30.65 14.82 26.58
N LYS A 286 31.16 14.46 27.77
CA LYS A 286 30.43 13.65 28.75
C LYS A 286 29.19 14.39 29.27
N GLU A 287 29.32 15.66 29.62
CA GLU A 287 28.17 16.48 30.07
C GLU A 287 27.09 16.61 28.99
N VAL A 288 27.48 16.80 27.72
CA VAL A 288 26.54 16.82 26.59
C VAL A 288 25.87 15.46 26.36
N ILE A 289 26.58 14.35 26.57
CA ILE A 289 25.99 13.01 26.48
C ILE A 289 24.95 12.80 27.59
N ASP A 290 25.25 13.21 28.83
CA ASP A 290 24.31 13.10 29.96
C ASP A 290 23.06 13.99 29.79
N ASP A 291 23.17 15.13 29.10
CA ASP A 291 22.03 15.99 28.75
C ASP A 291 21.21 15.48 27.56
N LEU A 292 21.83 14.71 26.65
CA LEU A 292 21.17 14.10 25.50
C LEU A 292 20.55 12.73 25.82
N GLU A 293 20.96 12.08 26.91
CA GLU A 293 20.32 10.86 27.37
C GLU A 293 18.94 11.22 27.94
N PRO A 294 17.83 10.72 27.33
CA PRO A 294 16.50 11.07 27.78
C PRO A 294 16.31 10.52 29.19
N LYS A 295 16.34 11.41 30.18
CA LYS A 295 15.90 11.09 31.54
C LYS A 295 14.49 10.55 31.39
N VAL A 296 14.31 9.26 31.63
CA VAL A 296 12.99 8.62 31.62
C VAL A 296 12.21 9.26 32.76
N ASP A 297 11.51 10.35 32.45
CA ASP A 297 10.71 11.07 33.41
C ASP A 297 9.69 10.10 34.00
N SER A 298 9.49 10.15 35.32
CA SER A 298 8.51 9.31 36.02
C SER A 298 7.12 9.35 35.37
N ASN A 299 6.77 10.47 34.71
CA ASN A 299 5.54 10.61 33.93
C ASN A 299 5.53 9.80 32.63
N MET A 300 6.65 9.71 31.93
CA MET A 300 6.75 8.97 30.68
C MET A 300 6.73 7.46 30.94
N ALA A 301 7.39 7.01 32.02
CA ALA A 301 7.29 5.64 32.52
C ALA A 301 5.84 5.27 32.90
N LYS A 302 5.16 6.11 33.70
CA LYS A 302 3.74 5.92 34.03
C LYS A 302 2.85 5.87 32.79
N LYS A 303 3.15 6.67 31.76
CA LYS A 303 2.35 6.67 30.54
C LYS A 303 2.53 5.40 29.72
N ILE A 304 3.76 4.86 29.71
CA ILE A 304 4.06 3.56 29.11
C ILE A 304 3.29 2.46 29.84
N ASP A 305 3.29 2.45 31.17
CA ASP A 305 2.56 1.47 31.98
C ASP A 305 1.04 1.55 31.76
N GLU A 306 0.47 2.77 31.71
CA GLU A 306 -0.95 2.98 31.38
C GLU A 306 -1.31 2.43 29.99
N LEU A 307 -0.48 2.71 28.98
CA LEU A 307 -0.71 2.23 27.63
C LEU A 307 -0.58 0.72 27.53
N GLN A 308 0.36 0.12 28.25
CA GLN A 308 0.52 -1.33 28.35
C GLN A 308 -0.71 -1.98 29.00
N GLU A 309 -1.28 -1.39 30.04
CA GLU A 309 -2.49 -1.93 30.69
C GLU A 309 -3.73 -1.78 29.80
N ILE A 310 -3.86 -0.67 29.07
CA ILE A 310 -4.93 -0.51 28.07
C ILE A 310 -4.80 -1.55 26.95
N LEU A 311 -3.58 -1.79 26.47
CA LEU A 311 -3.30 -2.80 25.45
C LEU A 311 -3.70 -4.20 25.96
N ARG A 312 -3.27 -4.56 27.18
CA ARG A 312 -3.60 -5.83 27.83
C ARG A 312 -5.12 -6.02 27.97
N LYS A 313 -5.84 -4.96 28.34
CA LYS A 313 -7.30 -4.99 28.43
C LYS A 313 -7.96 -5.20 27.06
N LYS A 314 -7.46 -4.54 26.01
CA LYS A 314 -7.96 -4.71 24.64
C LYS A 314 -7.70 -6.11 24.09
N ASP A 315 -6.56 -6.71 24.41
CA ASP A 315 -6.26 -8.09 24.05
C ASP A 315 -7.23 -9.08 24.72
N GLU A 316 -7.60 -8.84 25.97
CA GLU A 316 -8.58 -9.66 26.68
C GLU A 316 -10.00 -9.49 26.11
N ASP A 317 -10.41 -8.26 25.80
CA ASP A 317 -11.69 -7.98 25.12
C ASP A 317 -11.75 -8.66 23.73
N MET A 318 -10.64 -8.64 23.00
CA MET A 318 -10.51 -9.30 21.70
C MET A 318 -10.62 -10.82 21.82
N LYS A 319 -9.97 -11.44 22.81
CA LYS A 319 -10.15 -12.87 23.11
C LYS A 319 -11.59 -13.21 23.48
N GLN A 320 -12.27 -12.38 24.28
CA GLN A 320 -13.67 -12.62 24.62
C GLN A 320 -14.57 -12.50 23.39
N MET A 321 -14.32 -11.54 22.51
CA MET A 321 -15.01 -11.40 21.22
C MET A 321 -14.78 -12.64 20.35
N GLU A 322 -13.54 -13.11 20.19
CA GLU A 322 -13.22 -14.33 19.45
C GLU A 322 -13.95 -15.55 20.01
N GLN A 323 -14.00 -15.72 21.34
CA GLN A 323 -14.74 -16.80 21.97
C GLN A 323 -16.26 -16.71 21.70
N ARG A 324 -16.83 -15.49 21.70
CA ARG A 324 -18.24 -15.28 21.34
C ARG A 324 -18.49 -15.62 19.87
N TYR A 325 -17.65 -15.16 18.96
CA TYR A 325 -17.73 -15.51 17.55
C TYR A 325 -17.62 -17.02 17.33
N LYS A 326 -16.69 -17.69 18.02
CA LYS A 326 -16.54 -19.14 17.95
C LYS A 326 -17.83 -19.86 18.39
N ARG A 327 -18.46 -19.43 19.48
CA ARG A 327 -19.76 -19.97 19.92
C ARG A 327 -20.88 -19.72 18.91
N TYR A 328 -20.93 -18.55 18.27
CA TYR A 328 -21.93 -18.29 17.23
C TYR A 328 -21.72 -19.16 16.00
N VAL A 329 -20.46 -19.35 15.58
CA VAL A 329 -20.10 -20.25 14.48
C VAL A 329 -20.44 -21.70 14.82
N GLU A 330 -20.16 -22.16 16.05
CA GLU A 330 -20.53 -23.51 16.50
C GLU A 330 -22.05 -23.71 16.57
N LYS A 331 -22.81 -22.69 17.02
CA LYS A 331 -24.28 -22.71 16.97
C LYS A 331 -24.78 -22.78 15.53
N ALA A 332 -24.23 -21.99 14.61
CA ALA A 332 -24.58 -22.04 13.19
C ALA A 332 -24.25 -23.41 12.57
N ARG A 333 -23.08 -24.00 12.88
CA ARG A 333 -22.72 -25.36 12.46
C ARG A 333 -23.70 -26.41 13.00
N THR A 334 -24.12 -26.28 14.27
CA THR A 334 -25.11 -27.17 14.87
C THR A 334 -26.46 -27.06 14.18
N VAL A 335 -26.92 -25.83 13.91
CA VAL A 335 -28.17 -25.58 13.16
C VAL A 335 -28.10 -26.16 11.75
N ILE A 336 -26.99 -25.94 11.03
CA ILE A 336 -26.75 -26.54 9.71
C ILE A 336 -26.77 -28.07 9.80
N LYS A 337 -26.14 -28.66 10.82
CA LYS A 337 -26.11 -30.11 11.04
C LYS A 337 -27.50 -30.69 11.35
N THR A 338 -28.34 -29.96 12.08
CA THR A 338 -29.74 -30.35 12.33
C THR A 338 -30.66 -30.13 11.14
N LEU A 339 -30.26 -29.25 10.20
CA LEU A 339 -30.97 -29.00 8.95
C LEU A 339 -30.45 -29.84 7.78
N ASP A 340 -29.37 -30.62 7.95
CA ASP A 340 -28.82 -31.50 6.92
C ASP A 340 -29.68 -32.78 6.77
N PRO A 341 -30.42 -32.97 5.66
CA PRO A 341 -31.43 -34.04 5.53
C PRO A 341 -30.84 -35.45 5.37
N LYS A 342 -29.53 -35.65 5.53
CA LYS A 342 -28.83 -36.86 5.11
C LYS A 342 -28.77 -38.01 6.12
N GLN A 343 -29.33 -37.88 7.33
CA GLN A 343 -29.21 -38.95 8.35
C GLN A 343 -30.50 -39.35 9.09
N GLN A 344 -31.69 -38.88 8.68
CA GLN A 344 -32.95 -39.42 9.23
C GLN A 344 -33.61 -40.42 8.28
N PRO A 345 -34.29 -41.48 8.80
CA PRO A 345 -35.08 -42.38 7.96
C PRO A 345 -36.13 -41.56 7.24
N VAL A 346 -36.05 -41.54 5.91
CA VAL A 346 -36.83 -40.64 5.05
C VAL A 346 -38.31 -40.98 5.19
N ALA A 347 -39.11 -40.04 5.71
CA ALA A 347 -40.56 -40.15 5.69
C ALA A 347 -41.04 -40.24 4.22
N PRO A 348 -42.01 -41.11 3.88
CA PRO A 348 -42.40 -41.40 2.49
C PRO A 348 -42.80 -40.16 1.68
N ASP A 349 -43.36 -39.15 2.35
CA ASP A 349 -43.74 -37.87 1.71
C ASP A 349 -42.54 -37.06 1.22
N SER A 350 -41.40 -37.13 1.91
CA SER A 350 -40.18 -36.42 1.50
C SER A 350 -39.58 -37.02 0.22
N GLN A 351 -39.69 -38.35 0.05
CA GLN A 351 -39.23 -39.02 -1.16
C GLN A 351 -40.18 -38.75 -2.34
N ALA A 352 -41.50 -38.69 -2.09
CA ALA A 352 -42.49 -38.33 -3.11
C ALA A 352 -42.27 -36.90 -3.64
N MET A 353 -41.99 -35.94 -2.75
CA MET A 353 -41.71 -34.56 -3.15
C MET A 353 -40.39 -34.44 -3.93
N LYS A 354 -39.35 -35.20 -3.58
CA LYS A 354 -38.11 -35.27 -4.37
C LYS A 354 -38.36 -35.82 -5.77
N ASN A 355 -39.17 -36.88 -5.89
CA ASN A 355 -39.52 -37.45 -7.19
C ASN A 355 -40.34 -36.47 -8.05
N GLN A 356 -41.28 -35.74 -7.44
CA GLN A 356 -42.03 -34.69 -8.13
C GLN A 356 -41.13 -33.54 -8.60
N LEU A 357 -40.18 -33.12 -7.77
CA LEU A 357 -39.21 -32.07 -8.14
C LEU A 357 -38.39 -32.53 -9.35
N MET A 358 -37.85 -33.75 -9.33
CA MET A 358 -37.09 -34.30 -10.47
C MET A 358 -37.93 -34.45 -11.74
N GLU A 359 -39.22 -34.79 -11.62
CA GLU A 359 -40.14 -34.84 -12.76
C GLU A 359 -40.38 -33.43 -13.35
N LYS A 360 -40.56 -32.42 -12.48
CA LYS A 360 -40.70 -31.03 -12.90
C LYS A 360 -39.42 -30.51 -13.55
N GLU A 361 -38.26 -30.84 -13.01
CA GLU A 361 -36.94 -30.52 -13.59
C GLU A 361 -36.81 -31.09 -15.01
N ARG A 362 -37.15 -32.39 -15.19
CA ARG A 362 -37.15 -33.03 -16.52
C ARG A 362 -38.15 -32.37 -17.47
N ARG A 363 -39.33 -31.98 -16.97
CA ARG A 363 -40.34 -31.31 -17.79
C ARG A 363 -39.88 -29.93 -18.24
N ILE A 364 -39.20 -29.18 -17.37
CA ILE A 364 -38.61 -27.88 -17.71
C ILE A 364 -37.56 -28.07 -18.81
N GLN A 365 -36.62 -29.00 -18.64
CA GLN A 365 -35.60 -29.29 -19.66
C GLN A 365 -36.19 -29.67 -21.02
N HIS A 366 -37.27 -30.46 -21.02
CA HIS A 366 -37.96 -30.84 -22.26
C HIS A 366 -38.63 -29.63 -22.93
N LEU A 367 -39.31 -28.77 -22.15
CA LEU A 367 -39.94 -27.55 -22.66
C LEU A 367 -38.93 -26.55 -23.19
N GLU A 368 -37.78 -26.39 -22.52
CA GLU A 368 -36.67 -25.55 -22.97
C GLU A 368 -36.11 -26.05 -24.31
N HIS A 369 -35.91 -27.36 -24.44
CA HIS A 369 -35.46 -27.96 -25.69
C HIS A 369 -36.46 -27.76 -26.84
N ASP A 370 -37.75 -27.96 -26.58
CA ASP A 370 -38.81 -27.75 -27.57
C ASP A 370 -38.95 -26.28 -27.98
N TYR A 371 -38.77 -25.37 -27.02
CA TYR A 371 -38.75 -23.92 -27.27
C TYR A 371 -37.58 -23.55 -28.18
N GLU A 372 -36.36 -24.02 -27.87
CA GLU A 372 -35.17 -23.73 -28.68
C GLU A 372 -35.31 -24.30 -30.10
N LYS A 373 -35.86 -25.51 -30.23
CA LYS A 373 -36.14 -26.11 -31.54
C LYS A 373 -37.17 -25.32 -32.35
N THR A 374 -38.19 -24.77 -31.70
CA THR A 374 -39.21 -23.95 -32.36
C THR A 374 -38.65 -22.59 -32.77
N ARG A 375 -37.83 -21.98 -31.90
CA ARG A 375 -37.09 -20.76 -32.22
C ARG A 375 -36.16 -20.95 -33.42
N ALA A 376 -35.37 -22.03 -33.44
CA ALA A 376 -34.47 -22.32 -34.55
C ALA A 376 -35.22 -22.52 -35.88
N ARG A 377 -36.42 -23.14 -35.86
CA ARG A 377 -37.28 -23.25 -37.04
C ARG A 377 -37.79 -21.88 -37.49
N HIS A 378 -38.28 -21.06 -36.58
CA HIS A 378 -38.73 -19.70 -36.89
C HIS A 378 -37.60 -18.85 -37.51
N ASP A 379 -36.39 -18.90 -36.96
CA ASP A 379 -35.23 -18.19 -37.50
C ASP A 379 -34.84 -18.69 -38.91
N GLN A 380 -35.01 -19.99 -39.17
CA GLN A 380 -34.79 -20.55 -40.51
C GLN A 380 -35.88 -20.11 -41.50
N GLU A 381 -37.14 -20.09 -41.09
CA GLU A 381 -38.26 -19.59 -41.89
C GLU A 381 -38.08 -18.10 -42.22
N GLU A 382 -37.66 -17.28 -41.25
CA GLU A 382 -37.38 -15.87 -41.45
C GLU A 382 -36.27 -15.66 -42.49
N LYS A 383 -35.18 -16.44 -42.41
CA LYS A 383 -34.11 -16.39 -43.43
C LYS A 383 -34.60 -16.76 -44.82
N LEU A 384 -35.46 -17.77 -44.93
CA LEU A 384 -36.05 -18.17 -46.22
C LEU A 384 -36.97 -17.08 -46.77
N ILE A 385 -37.79 -16.46 -45.92
CA ILE A 385 -38.66 -15.33 -46.28
C ILE A 385 -37.81 -14.17 -46.78
N ILE A 386 -36.79 -13.74 -46.03
CA ILE A 386 -35.88 -12.65 -46.41
C ILE A 386 -35.21 -12.95 -47.76
N SER A 387 -34.70 -14.17 -47.95
CA SER A 387 -34.07 -14.59 -49.20
C SER A 387 -35.06 -14.58 -50.37
N ALA A 388 -36.28 -15.08 -50.18
CA ALA A 388 -37.33 -15.05 -51.21
C ALA A 388 -37.70 -13.61 -51.61
N TRP A 389 -37.85 -12.70 -50.63
CA TRP A 389 -38.11 -11.28 -50.88
C TRP A 389 -36.97 -10.61 -51.62
N TYR A 390 -35.72 -10.86 -51.22
CA TYR A 390 -34.55 -10.33 -51.91
C TYR A 390 -34.48 -10.80 -53.36
N ASN A 391 -34.66 -12.10 -53.62
CA ASN A 391 -34.66 -12.67 -54.96
C ASN A 391 -35.80 -12.14 -55.82
N MET A 392 -37.01 -12.02 -55.25
CA MET A 392 -38.16 -11.41 -55.93
C MET A 392 -37.89 -9.94 -56.27
N GLY A 393 -37.35 -9.18 -55.32
CA GLY A 393 -36.97 -7.78 -55.53
C GLY A 393 -35.92 -7.64 -56.63
N MET A 394 -34.90 -8.50 -56.64
CA MET A 394 -33.87 -8.53 -57.69
C MET A 394 -34.47 -8.89 -59.05
N GLY A 395 -35.39 -9.86 -59.11
CA GLY A 395 -36.09 -10.24 -60.34
C GLY A 395 -36.97 -9.11 -60.90
N LEU A 396 -37.67 -8.37 -60.04
CA LEU A 396 -38.42 -7.18 -60.43
C LEU A 396 -37.48 -6.07 -60.94
N HIS A 397 -36.36 -5.83 -60.25
CA HIS A 397 -35.35 -4.86 -60.69
C HIS A 397 -34.75 -5.23 -62.06
N GLN A 398 -34.47 -6.52 -62.29
CA GLN A 398 -33.99 -7.02 -63.58
C GLN A 398 -35.05 -6.91 -64.68
N LYS A 399 -36.34 -7.15 -64.39
CA LYS A 399 -37.44 -6.94 -65.36
C LYS A 399 -37.59 -5.47 -65.73
N VAL A 400 -37.59 -4.56 -64.75
CA VAL A 400 -37.67 -3.11 -64.99
C VAL A 400 -36.44 -2.60 -65.76
N SER A 401 -35.25 -3.13 -65.46
CA SER A 401 -34.02 -2.79 -66.18
C SER A 401 -33.99 -3.41 -67.59
N GLY A 402 -34.53 -4.62 -67.74
CA GLY A 402 -34.67 -5.33 -69.00
C GLY A 402 -35.69 -4.69 -69.93
N GLU A 403 -36.81 -4.17 -69.42
CA GLU A 403 -37.78 -3.38 -70.19
C GLU A 403 -37.19 -2.04 -70.67
N ARG A 404 -36.26 -1.45 -69.89
CA ARG A 404 -35.51 -0.26 -70.31
C ARG A 404 -34.43 -0.54 -71.36
N LEU A 405 -33.90 -1.76 -71.42
CA LEU A 405 -32.85 -2.18 -72.36
C LEU A 405 -33.38 -3.02 -73.55
N GLY A 406 -34.64 -3.47 -73.50
CA GLY A 406 -35.30 -4.33 -74.49
C GLY A 406 -35.98 -3.62 -75.65
N SER A 407 -35.85 -2.29 -75.78
CA SER A 407 -36.32 -1.53 -76.96
C SER A 407 -35.20 -1.21 -77.97
N SER A 408 -34.01 -1.78 -77.81
CA SER A 408 -32.91 -1.57 -78.75
C SER A 408 -32.70 -2.80 -79.62
N ASN A 409 -33.61 -3.06 -80.56
CA ASN A 409 -33.23 -3.72 -81.80
C ASN A 409 -34.20 -3.42 -82.96
N GLN A 410 -33.60 -2.89 -84.03
CA GLN A 410 -34.13 -2.60 -85.37
C GLN A 410 -35.00 -1.35 -85.52
N ALA A 411 -34.32 -0.23 -85.81
CA ALA A 411 -34.90 0.89 -86.54
C ALA A 411 -35.39 0.42 -87.92
N MET A 412 -36.66 0.00 -87.99
CA MET A 412 -37.35 -0.23 -89.26
C MET A 412 -37.79 1.11 -89.82
N SER A 413 -37.32 1.45 -91.03
CA SER A 413 -37.80 2.61 -91.80
C SER A 413 -39.33 2.55 -91.91
N PHE A 414 -40.01 3.70 -91.79
CA PHE A 414 -41.47 3.84 -91.85
C PHE A 414 -42.10 3.08 -93.04
N LEU A 415 -41.42 3.05 -94.19
CA LEU A 415 -41.83 2.29 -95.38
C LEU A 415 -41.78 0.77 -95.19
N ALA A 416 -40.87 0.24 -94.37
CA ALA A 416 -40.80 -1.18 -94.02
C ALA A 416 -41.94 -1.59 -93.07
N GLN A 417 -42.29 -0.70 -92.13
CA GLN A 417 -43.42 -0.90 -91.22
C GLN A 417 -44.76 -0.85 -91.97
N GLN A 418 -44.90 0.04 -92.95
CA GLN A 418 -46.10 0.13 -93.79
C GLN A 418 -46.25 -1.06 -94.76
N ARG A 419 -45.14 -1.64 -95.26
CA ARG A 419 -45.17 -2.89 -96.05
C ARG A 419 -45.60 -4.10 -95.22
N GLN A 420 -45.18 -4.20 -93.96
CA GLN A 420 -45.60 -5.29 -93.08
C GLN A 420 -47.08 -5.19 -92.72
N LEU A 421 -47.59 -4.00 -92.40
CA LEU A 421 -49.01 -3.80 -92.08
C LEU A 421 -49.94 -4.06 -93.28
N THR A 422 -49.51 -3.70 -94.49
CA THR A 422 -50.27 -3.99 -95.72
C THR A 422 -50.22 -5.48 -96.09
N ASN A 423 -49.07 -6.15 -95.90
CA ASN A 423 -48.96 -7.60 -96.09
C ASN A 423 -49.74 -8.41 -95.02
N ALA A 424 -49.74 -7.96 -93.76
CA ALA A 424 -50.53 -8.57 -92.69
C ALA A 424 -52.04 -8.49 -92.95
N ARG A 425 -52.53 -7.38 -93.51
CA ARG A 425 -53.94 -7.24 -93.91
C ARG A 425 -54.31 -8.09 -95.13
N ARG A 426 -53.39 -8.31 -96.07
CA ARG A 426 -53.63 -9.22 -97.23
C ARG A 426 -53.58 -10.70 -96.82
N GLY A 427 -52.78 -11.07 -95.82
CA GLY A 427 -52.69 -12.45 -95.32
C GLY A 427 -53.94 -12.96 -94.61
N LEU A 428 -54.77 -12.08 -94.05
CA LEU A 428 -55.99 -12.45 -93.31
C LEU A 428 -57.17 -12.87 -94.20
N THR A 429 -57.02 -12.90 -95.54
CA THR A 429 -58.11 -13.28 -96.47
C THR A 429 -57.92 -14.63 -97.17
N ARG A 430 -56.97 -15.47 -96.74
CA ARG A 430 -56.76 -16.79 -97.37
C ARG A 430 -56.81 -17.96 -96.39
N HIS A 431 -57.85 -18.76 -96.61
CA HIS A 431 -58.01 -20.19 -96.31
C HIS A 431 -58.21 -20.64 -94.86
N HIS A 432 -59.49 -20.82 -94.50
CA HIS A 432 -59.96 -22.15 -94.11
C HIS A 432 -59.85 -23.06 -95.35
N PRO A 433 -59.40 -24.32 -95.25
CA PRO A 433 -60.36 -25.36 -94.88
C PRO A 433 -59.80 -26.66 -94.24
N ARG A 434 -60.76 -27.37 -93.61
CA ARG A 434 -60.97 -28.83 -93.51
C ARG A 434 -59.95 -29.71 -92.81
#